data_AF-A0A1B2LZD9-F1
#
_entry.id   AF-A0A1B2LZD9-F1
#
_cell.length_a   1.000
_cell.length_b   1.000
_cell.length_c   1.000
_cell.angle_alpha   90.00
_cell.angle_beta   90.00
_cell.angle_gamma   90.00
#
_symmetry.space_group_name_H-M   'P 1'
#
loop_
_entity.id
_entity.type
_entity.pdbx_description
1 polymer ?
#
loop_
_entity_poly.entity_id
_entity_poly.type
_entity_poly.pdbx_seq_one_letter_code
_entity_poly.pdbx_strand_id
1 'polypeptide(L)'
;MISSSPVNGFVLGKEIHDDRLLTLITRPVPDMLKPAYNFSGVSMLQLMQPYVERWQRTVDSVSALIKAFSITGLKTSMDNVLSGGEGSSAQLVMRAQLFSMLRENLNTMLIDKESEELFQINTPLTTLDSLIQKSQEQMAGPSHTPLVKLLGITPSGLNANSDGEIRVYNDYISSLQESFMRPQLEVILNLVQLDLFGEIDENIFFEFASLHQLNDEQQATVNKTKAEAAQILISSGVIGQDEVRDTLSKDESGDYSGIDKDKLPDPMDLDYEGNQETVNAA
;
A
#
# COMPACT_ATOMS: atom_id res chain seq x y z
N MET A 1 22.11 -32.70 16.14
CA MET A 1 23.01 -32.32 17.23
C MET A 1 24.00 -31.32 16.65
N ILE A 2 23.60 -30.04 16.57
CA ILE A 2 24.44 -28.96 16.04
C ILE A 2 25.03 -28.26 17.26
N SER A 3 26.36 -28.19 17.27
CA SER A 3 27.22 -27.75 18.36
C SER A 3 26.84 -26.36 18.88
N SER A 4 26.59 -26.30 20.19
CA SER A 4 26.44 -25.11 21.03
C SER A 4 27.77 -24.37 21.17
N SER A 5 28.02 -23.37 20.34
CA SER A 5 29.02 -22.35 20.61
C SER A 5 28.35 -20.99 20.41
N PRO A 6 28.28 -20.13 21.45
CA PRO A 6 27.62 -18.84 21.34
C PRO A 6 28.42 -18.00 20.34
N VAL A 7 27.80 -17.69 19.19
CA VAL A 7 28.38 -16.78 18.21
C VAL A 7 28.11 -15.38 18.74
N ASN A 8 29.06 -14.82 19.48
CA ASN A 8 28.92 -13.44 19.95
C ASN A 8 28.87 -12.50 18.73
N GLY A 9 27.78 -11.74 18.63
CA GLY A 9 27.62 -10.71 17.62
C GLY A 9 28.33 -9.43 18.06
N PHE A 10 28.98 -8.73 17.13
CA PHE A 10 29.48 -7.38 17.38
C PHE A 10 28.40 -6.37 17.00
N VAL A 11 27.92 -5.62 17.98
CA VAL A 11 27.02 -4.49 17.77
C VAL A 11 27.74 -3.23 18.24
N LEU A 12 27.96 -2.27 17.34
CA LEU A 12 28.67 -1.00 17.61
C LEU A 12 30.04 -1.20 18.29
N GLY A 13 30.77 -2.25 17.90
CA GLY A 13 32.10 -2.55 18.43
C GLY A 13 32.11 -3.17 19.83
N LYS A 14 30.94 -3.49 20.41
CA LYS A 14 30.84 -4.28 21.64
C LYS A 14 30.40 -5.69 21.31
N GLU A 15 31.02 -6.64 21.98
CA GLU A 15 30.65 -8.05 21.91
C GLU A 15 29.37 -8.26 22.76
N ILE A 16 28.30 -8.69 22.11
CA ILE A 16 27.02 -8.99 22.75
C ILE A 16 26.73 -10.48 22.56
N HIS A 17 26.25 -11.12 23.62
CA HIS A 17 25.81 -12.50 23.58
C HIS A 17 24.54 -12.63 22.73
N ASP A 18 24.43 -13.69 21.93
CA ASP A 18 23.33 -13.93 20.99
C ASP A 18 21.94 -13.83 21.67
N ASP A 19 21.80 -14.39 22.88
CA ASP A 19 20.57 -14.31 23.70
C ASP A 19 20.09 -12.87 24.01
N ARG A 20 20.97 -11.86 23.89
CA ARG A 20 20.63 -10.44 24.14
C ARG A 20 20.39 -9.64 22.87
N LEU A 21 20.41 -10.30 21.72
CA LEU A 21 20.24 -9.68 20.40
C LEU A 21 19.03 -10.28 19.69
N LEU A 22 17.92 -9.54 19.66
CA LEU A 22 16.76 -9.89 18.84
C LEU A 22 16.91 -9.27 17.45
N THR A 23 17.15 -10.10 16.44
CA THR A 23 17.25 -9.65 15.04
C THR A 23 15.92 -9.75 14.32
N LEU A 24 15.42 -8.63 13.79
CA LEU A 24 14.25 -8.58 12.93
C LEU A 24 14.67 -8.58 11.45
N ILE A 25 14.59 -9.72 10.78
CA ILE A 25 14.97 -9.86 9.36
C ILE A 25 13.74 -10.24 8.54
N THR A 26 13.16 -9.26 7.84
CA THR A 26 11.94 -9.48 7.05
C THR A 26 12.20 -10.16 5.69
N ARG A 27 13.45 -10.09 5.18
CA ARG A 27 13.82 -10.54 3.82
C ARG A 27 15.18 -11.24 3.85
N PRO A 28 15.25 -12.52 4.25
CA PRO A 28 16.53 -13.22 4.34
C PRO A 28 17.15 -13.43 2.96
N VAL A 29 18.48 -13.34 2.88
CA VAL A 29 19.27 -13.68 1.70
C VAL A 29 19.77 -15.13 1.80
N PRO A 30 20.07 -15.80 0.68
CA PRO A 30 20.74 -17.09 0.69
C PRO A 30 22.02 -17.07 1.53
N ASP A 31 22.38 -18.19 2.16
CA ASP A 31 23.48 -18.28 3.12
C ASP A 31 24.81 -17.73 2.58
N MET A 32 25.08 -17.96 1.29
CA MET A 32 26.26 -17.45 0.60
C MET A 32 26.36 -15.92 0.58
N LEU A 33 25.22 -15.22 0.58
CA LEU A 33 25.16 -13.75 0.52
C LEU A 33 24.96 -13.10 1.89
N LYS A 34 24.65 -13.87 2.95
CA LYS A 34 24.47 -13.32 4.31
C LYS A 34 25.62 -12.42 4.78
N PRO A 35 26.91 -12.77 4.56
CA PRO A 35 28.03 -11.90 4.98
C PRO A 35 28.03 -10.55 4.26
N ALA A 36 27.65 -10.50 2.98
CA ALA A 36 27.62 -9.26 2.20
C ALA A 36 26.54 -8.28 2.69
N TYR A 37 25.49 -8.79 3.33
CA TYR A 37 24.38 -8.01 3.88
C TYR A 37 24.49 -7.82 5.41
N ASN A 38 25.66 -8.05 6.02
CA ASN A 38 25.82 -8.05 7.48
C ASN A 38 24.73 -8.88 8.19
N PHE A 39 24.34 -10.01 7.60
CA PHE A 39 23.28 -10.88 8.06
C PHE A 39 21.88 -10.21 8.18
N SER A 40 21.72 -8.99 7.68
CA SER A 40 20.55 -8.13 7.90
C SER A 40 19.51 -8.16 6.77
N GLY A 41 19.60 -9.12 5.85
CA GLY A 41 18.66 -9.28 4.74
C GLY A 41 18.73 -8.16 3.68
N VAL A 42 17.85 -8.22 2.68
CA VAL A 42 17.80 -7.21 1.60
C VAL A 42 16.97 -6.00 2.05
N SER A 43 17.52 -4.80 1.85
CA SER A 43 16.79 -3.54 2.09
C SER A 43 15.66 -3.33 1.07
N MET A 44 14.51 -2.87 1.55
CA MET A 44 13.40 -2.48 0.66
C MET A 44 13.82 -1.37 -0.32
N LEU A 45 14.63 -0.42 0.13
CA LEU A 45 15.11 0.67 -0.72
C LEU A 45 15.92 0.16 -1.92
N GLN A 46 16.72 -0.88 -1.70
CA GLN A 46 17.52 -1.50 -2.76
C GLN A 46 16.63 -2.24 -3.79
N LEU A 47 15.52 -2.83 -3.34
CA LEU A 47 14.53 -3.43 -4.24
C LEU A 47 13.75 -2.37 -5.03
N MET A 48 13.45 -1.23 -4.41
CA MET A 48 12.67 -0.15 -5.04
C MET A 48 13.50 0.73 -5.99
N GLN A 49 14.79 0.91 -5.73
CA GLN A 49 15.68 1.77 -6.51
C GLN A 49 15.53 1.62 -8.04
N PRO A 50 15.63 0.43 -8.64
CA PRO A 50 15.54 0.31 -10.10
C PRO A 50 14.16 0.69 -10.66
N TYR A 51 13.09 0.58 -9.87
CA TYR A 51 11.74 0.97 -10.30
C TYR A 51 11.58 2.50 -10.31
N VAL A 52 12.09 3.16 -9.27
CA VAL A 52 12.09 4.63 -9.18
C VAL A 52 12.94 5.24 -10.30
N GLU A 53 14.14 4.70 -10.54
CA GLU A 53 15.01 5.19 -11.61
C GLU A 53 14.39 5.01 -13.00
N ARG A 54 13.71 3.88 -13.25
CA ARG A 54 12.97 3.66 -14.51
C ARG A 54 11.87 4.68 -14.70
N TRP A 55 11.09 4.98 -13.66
CA TRP A 55 10.04 5.98 -13.72
C TRP A 55 10.59 7.38 -13.98
N GLN A 56 11.65 7.79 -13.26
CA GLN A 56 12.32 9.08 -13.50
C GLN A 56 12.80 9.21 -14.95
N ARG A 57 13.49 8.19 -15.50
CA ARG A 57 13.93 8.18 -16.90
C ARG A 57 12.78 8.30 -17.89
N THR A 58 11.65 7.66 -17.60
CA THR A 58 10.44 7.76 -18.42
C THR A 58 9.89 9.19 -18.44
N VAL A 59 9.77 9.82 -17.28
CA VAL A 59 9.29 11.20 -17.16
C VAL A 59 10.23 12.18 -17.87
N ASP A 60 11.55 12.02 -17.69
CA ASP A 60 12.55 12.84 -18.38
C ASP A 60 12.48 12.67 -19.90
N SER A 61 12.32 11.42 -20.37
CA SER A 61 12.18 11.12 -21.80
C SER A 61 10.91 11.73 -22.39
N VAL A 62 9.78 11.69 -21.66
CA VAL A 62 8.54 12.34 -22.09
C VAL A 62 8.72 13.87 -22.14
N SER A 63 9.38 14.48 -21.16
CA SER A 63 9.70 15.92 -21.18
C SER A 63 10.55 16.29 -22.41
N ALA A 64 11.54 15.46 -22.75
CA ALA A 64 12.35 15.64 -23.95
C ALA A 64 11.53 15.47 -25.24
N LEU A 65 10.60 14.51 -25.29
CA LEU A 65 9.69 14.34 -26.43
C LEU A 65 8.73 15.52 -26.60
N ILE A 66 8.25 16.14 -25.52
CA ILE A 66 7.44 17.36 -25.59
C ILE A 66 8.24 18.50 -26.25
N LYS A 67 9.52 18.65 -25.90
CA LYS A 67 10.41 19.63 -26.56
C LYS A 67 10.67 19.30 -28.03
N ALA A 68 10.72 18.02 -28.37
CA ALA A 68 10.99 17.54 -29.73
C ALA A 68 9.71 17.27 -30.56
N PHE A 69 8.52 17.63 -30.06
CA PHE A 69 7.22 17.31 -30.67
C PHE A 69 7.12 17.70 -32.16
N SER A 70 7.77 18.80 -32.51
CA SER A 70 7.95 19.25 -33.88
C SER A 70 9.45 19.32 -34.17
N ILE A 71 9.95 18.40 -34.98
CA ILE A 71 11.29 18.52 -35.54
C ILE A 71 11.15 19.15 -36.92
N THR A 72 11.57 20.41 -37.02
CA THR A 72 11.77 21.07 -38.29
C THR A 72 13.13 20.67 -38.86
N GLY A 73 13.12 20.05 -40.03
CA GLY A 73 14.32 19.76 -40.80
C GLY A 73 14.37 20.60 -42.07
N LEU A 74 15.58 20.91 -42.50
CA LEU A 74 15.84 21.65 -43.73
C LEU A 74 16.46 20.69 -44.74
N LYS A 75 15.77 20.46 -45.85
CA LYS A 75 16.37 19.82 -47.02
C LYS A 75 17.07 20.90 -47.83
N THR A 76 18.34 20.69 -48.13
CA THR A 76 19.14 21.57 -49.00
C THR A 76 19.94 20.70 -49.97
N SER A 77 20.34 21.28 -51.10
CA SER A 77 21.12 20.57 -52.12
C SER A 77 22.54 20.30 -51.60
N MET A 78 22.88 19.02 -51.43
CA MET A 78 24.20 18.56 -50.97
C MET A 78 25.21 18.41 -52.12
N ASP A 79 24.80 18.63 -53.38
CA ASP A 79 25.63 18.40 -54.56
C ASP A 79 26.89 19.29 -54.59
N ASN A 80 26.77 20.54 -54.12
CA ASN A 80 27.89 21.48 -54.03
C ASN A 80 28.83 21.20 -52.84
N VAL A 81 28.42 20.35 -51.89
CA VAL A 81 29.21 20.01 -50.70
C VAL A 81 30.01 18.73 -50.96
N LEU A 82 29.43 17.75 -51.66
CA LEU A 82 30.13 16.53 -52.05
C LEU A 82 31.25 16.76 -53.09
N SER A 83 31.21 17.87 -53.83
CA SER A 83 32.22 18.23 -54.83
C SER A 83 33.54 18.77 -54.23
N GLY A 84 33.67 18.85 -52.91
CA GLY A 84 34.96 18.96 -52.22
C GLY A 84 35.65 20.33 -52.27
N GLY A 85 34.93 21.42 -52.53
CA GLY A 85 35.51 22.77 -52.44
C GLY A 85 36.00 23.11 -51.03
N GLU A 86 37.27 23.49 -50.90
CA GLU A 86 37.86 23.96 -49.62
C GLU A 86 37.00 25.09 -49.02
N GLY A 87 36.33 24.81 -47.91
CA GLY A 87 35.46 25.76 -47.18
C GLY A 87 33.96 25.44 -47.20
N SER A 88 33.48 24.53 -48.07
CA SER A 88 32.05 24.21 -48.15
C SER A 88 31.54 23.43 -46.92
N SER A 89 32.37 22.54 -46.36
CA SER A 89 32.02 21.75 -45.18
C SER A 89 31.94 22.58 -43.90
N ALA A 90 32.86 23.53 -43.71
CA ALA A 90 32.88 24.42 -42.54
C ALA A 90 31.68 25.37 -42.52
N GLN A 91 31.27 25.89 -43.69
CA GLN A 91 30.07 26.72 -43.81
C GLN A 91 28.79 25.94 -43.52
N LEU A 92 28.71 24.67 -43.94
CA LEU A 92 27.57 23.82 -43.63
C LEU A 92 27.48 23.51 -42.13
N VAL A 93 28.60 23.24 -41.46
CA VAL A 93 28.60 23.03 -39.99
C VAL A 93 28.17 24.30 -39.25
N MET A 94 28.69 25.47 -39.63
CA MET A 94 28.26 26.74 -39.02
C MET A 94 26.77 27.01 -39.28
N ARG A 95 26.27 26.71 -40.48
CA ARG A 95 24.84 26.84 -40.81
C ARG A 95 23.98 25.84 -40.02
N ALA A 96 24.42 24.59 -39.87
CA ALA A 96 23.74 23.59 -39.05
C ALA A 96 23.72 23.97 -37.56
N GLN A 97 24.78 24.60 -37.05
CA GLN A 97 24.81 25.15 -35.68
C GLN A 97 23.85 26.33 -35.52
N LEU A 98 23.85 27.29 -36.46
CA LEU A 98 22.90 28.41 -36.46
C LEU A 98 21.46 27.90 -36.54
N PHE A 99 21.21 26.88 -37.38
CA PHE A 99 19.93 26.21 -37.50
C PHE A 99 19.52 25.56 -36.17
N SER A 100 20.43 24.85 -35.51
CA SER A 100 20.14 24.24 -34.21
C SER A 100 19.84 25.27 -33.12
N MET A 101 20.41 26.48 -33.18
CA MET A 101 20.12 27.56 -32.24
C MET A 101 18.79 28.26 -32.53
N LEU A 102 18.47 28.47 -33.81
CA LEU A 102 17.23 29.14 -34.24
C LEU A 102 16.03 28.18 -34.34
N ARG A 103 16.23 26.89 -34.10
CA ARG A 103 15.21 25.83 -34.18
C ARG A 103 14.16 25.89 -33.07
N GLU A 104 14.45 26.49 -31.91
CA GLU A 104 13.47 26.58 -30.84
C GLU A 104 12.22 27.34 -31.31
N ASN A 105 11.02 26.90 -30.89
CA ASN A 105 9.72 27.49 -31.27
C ASN A 105 9.57 28.99 -30.92
N LEU A 106 10.51 29.55 -30.16
CA LEU A 106 10.58 30.95 -29.78
C LEU A 106 11.35 31.81 -30.81
N ASN A 107 12.04 31.17 -31.76
CA ASN A 107 12.90 31.83 -32.74
C ASN A 107 12.26 31.76 -34.14
N THR A 108 12.43 32.83 -34.92
CA THR A 108 11.96 32.86 -36.32
C THR A 108 13.03 32.24 -37.22
N MET A 109 12.66 31.19 -37.93
CA MET A 109 13.53 30.53 -38.88
C MET A 109 13.39 31.14 -40.28
N LEU A 110 14.51 31.58 -40.86
CA LEU A 110 14.57 32.09 -42.22
C LEU A 110 15.10 30.99 -43.15
N ILE A 111 14.37 30.74 -44.24
CA ILE A 111 14.73 29.74 -45.26
C ILE A 111 14.76 30.40 -46.64
N ASP A 112 15.61 29.88 -47.52
CA ASP A 112 15.60 30.27 -48.93
C ASP A 112 14.36 29.71 -49.64
N LYS A 113 13.72 30.52 -50.47
CA LYS A 113 12.44 30.21 -51.12
C LYS A 113 12.58 29.20 -52.27
N GLU A 114 13.73 29.16 -52.94
CA GLU A 114 13.90 28.36 -54.16
C GLU A 114 14.73 27.08 -53.96
N SER A 115 15.66 27.07 -53.00
CA SER A 115 16.64 26.00 -52.83
C SER A 115 16.44 25.14 -51.57
N GLU A 116 15.58 25.57 -50.63
CA GLU A 116 15.39 24.91 -49.34
C GLU A 116 13.93 24.52 -49.11
N GLU A 117 13.71 23.27 -48.69
CA GLU A 117 12.38 22.78 -48.30
C GLU A 117 12.35 22.51 -46.80
N LEU A 118 11.39 23.14 -46.11
CA LEU A 118 11.10 22.90 -44.71
C LEU A 118 10.17 21.68 -44.59
N PHE A 119 10.63 20.64 -43.91
CA PHE A 119 9.78 19.52 -43.53
C PHE A 119 9.64 19.46 -42.02
N GLN A 120 8.43 19.14 -41.56
CA GLN A 120 8.12 18.98 -40.15
C GLN A 120 7.80 17.51 -39.90
N ILE A 121 8.61 16.84 -39.08
CA ILE A 121 8.26 15.53 -38.53
C ILE A 121 7.47 15.77 -37.26
N ASN A 122 6.18 15.42 -37.30
CA ASN A 122 5.32 15.43 -36.13
C ASN A 122 5.31 14.04 -35.50
N THR A 123 5.75 13.95 -34.24
CA THR A 123 5.65 12.70 -33.47
C THR A 123 4.31 12.65 -32.75
N PRO A 124 3.49 11.60 -32.93
CA PRO A 124 2.22 11.48 -32.21
C PRO A 124 2.46 11.32 -30.70
N LEU A 125 1.80 12.14 -29.88
CA LEU A 125 1.91 12.14 -28.41
C LEU A 125 0.79 11.37 -27.70
N THR A 126 -0.07 10.68 -28.45
CA THR A 126 -1.38 10.17 -27.99
C THR A 126 -1.32 9.05 -26.96
N THR A 127 -0.16 8.46 -26.68
CA THR A 127 -0.02 7.32 -25.75
C THR A 127 0.94 7.58 -24.59
N LEU A 128 1.46 8.81 -24.46
CA LEU A 128 2.48 9.14 -23.45
C LEU A 128 1.92 9.14 -22.02
N ASP A 129 0.66 9.48 -21.85
CA ASP A 129 -0.06 9.42 -20.59
C ASP A 129 -0.12 7.98 -20.06
N SER A 130 -0.48 7.03 -20.92
CA SER A 130 -0.56 5.60 -20.57
C SER A 130 0.80 5.03 -20.19
N LEU A 131 1.87 5.50 -20.85
CA LEU A 131 3.24 5.06 -20.58
C LEU A 131 3.75 5.57 -19.22
N ILE A 132 3.47 6.82 -18.88
CA ILE A 132 3.80 7.38 -17.55
C ILE A 132 2.99 6.67 -16.46
N GLN A 133 1.69 6.47 -16.66
CA GLN A 133 0.83 5.79 -15.70
C GLN A 133 1.30 4.35 -15.46
N LYS A 134 1.56 3.58 -16.52
CA LYS A 134 2.06 2.20 -16.38
C LYS A 134 3.45 2.13 -15.75
N SER A 135 4.33 3.08 -16.05
CA SER A 135 5.63 3.17 -15.37
C SER A 135 5.49 3.49 -13.89
N GLN A 136 4.48 4.29 -13.51
CA GLN A 136 4.20 4.64 -12.12
C GLN A 136 3.58 3.45 -11.36
N GLU A 137 2.66 2.71 -11.99
CA GLU A 137 2.05 1.50 -11.42
C GLU A 137 3.12 0.44 -11.04
N GLN A 138 4.15 0.29 -11.87
CA GLN A 138 5.23 -0.67 -11.61
C GLN A 138 6.00 -0.40 -10.30
N MET A 139 6.01 0.83 -9.80
CA MET A 139 6.69 1.17 -8.54
C MET A 139 6.02 0.53 -7.32
N ALA A 140 4.73 0.21 -7.39
CA ALA A 140 3.99 -0.43 -6.30
C ALA A 140 4.26 -1.95 -6.19
N GLY A 141 4.83 -2.56 -7.23
CA GLY A 141 5.07 -4.00 -7.29
C GLY A 141 5.92 -4.54 -6.13
N PRO A 142 7.14 -4.01 -5.89
CA PRO A 142 8.04 -4.54 -4.86
C PRO A 142 7.54 -4.39 -3.42
N SER A 143 6.73 -3.37 -3.14
CA SER A 143 6.22 -3.10 -1.79
C SER A 143 4.94 -3.86 -1.47
N HIS A 144 4.33 -4.53 -2.46
CA HIS A 144 3.01 -5.15 -2.35
C HIS A 144 1.93 -4.19 -1.80
N THR A 145 2.14 -2.88 -1.95
CA THR A 145 1.24 -1.85 -1.43
C THR A 145 0.28 -1.44 -2.54
N PRO A 146 -1.05 -1.43 -2.32
CA PRO A 146 -2.01 -0.97 -3.29
C PRO A 146 -1.74 0.47 -3.74
N LEU A 147 -2.04 0.76 -5.01
CA LEU A 147 -1.82 2.09 -5.61
C LEU A 147 -2.57 3.19 -4.86
N VAL A 148 -3.76 2.88 -4.35
CA VAL A 148 -4.57 3.81 -3.55
C VAL A 148 -3.85 4.23 -2.27
N LYS A 149 -3.14 3.32 -1.60
CA LYS A 149 -2.40 3.61 -0.38
C LYS A 149 -1.04 4.26 -0.66
N LEU A 150 -0.35 3.84 -1.71
CA LEU A 150 0.99 4.32 -2.03
C LEU A 150 0.98 5.68 -2.74
N LEU A 151 0.05 5.89 -3.67
CA LEU A 151 0.04 7.03 -4.59
C LEU A 151 -1.23 7.88 -4.49
N GLY A 152 -2.27 7.42 -3.76
CA GLY A 152 -3.56 8.10 -3.71
C GLY A 152 -4.34 8.03 -5.03
N ILE A 153 -3.96 7.13 -5.94
CA ILE A 153 -4.59 6.98 -7.25
C ILE A 153 -5.62 5.87 -7.15
N THR A 154 -6.89 6.21 -7.36
CA THR A 154 -7.98 5.24 -7.50
C THR A 154 -7.99 4.67 -8.92
N PRO A 155 -8.19 3.36 -9.11
CA PRO A 155 -8.32 2.77 -10.44
C PRO A 155 -9.42 3.48 -11.25
N SER A 156 -9.16 3.71 -12.55
CA SER A 156 -10.10 4.38 -13.44
C SER A 156 -10.94 3.35 -14.20
N GLY A 157 -12.27 3.38 -14.04
CA GLY A 157 -13.20 2.48 -14.74
C GLY A 157 -14.61 2.47 -14.14
N LEU A 158 -15.61 2.01 -14.90
CA LEU A 158 -16.94 1.69 -14.35
C LEU A 158 -16.76 0.56 -13.33
N ASN A 159 -17.12 0.78 -12.06
CA ASN A 159 -16.92 -0.12 -10.90
C ASN A 159 -15.53 -0.11 -10.24
N ALA A 160 -14.83 1.03 -10.21
CA ALA A 160 -13.61 1.16 -9.42
C ALA A 160 -13.88 1.08 -7.89
N ASN A 161 -13.86 -0.14 -7.34
CA ASN A 161 -13.82 -0.38 -5.89
C ASN A 161 -12.41 -0.87 -5.50
N SER A 162 -11.82 -0.25 -4.48
CA SER A 162 -10.49 -0.60 -3.95
C SER A 162 -10.54 -1.43 -2.67
N ASP A 163 -11.73 -1.75 -2.15
CA ASP A 163 -11.91 -2.51 -0.91
C ASP A 163 -11.26 -3.90 -0.98
N GLY A 164 -11.36 -4.57 -2.13
CA GLY A 164 -10.72 -5.87 -2.34
C GLY A 164 -9.20 -5.79 -2.24
N GLU A 165 -8.59 -4.78 -2.87
CA GLU A 165 -7.14 -4.56 -2.82
C GLU A 165 -6.67 -4.19 -1.41
N ILE A 166 -7.45 -3.37 -0.69
CA ILE A 166 -7.17 -2.99 0.69
C ILE A 166 -7.27 -4.20 1.62
N ARG A 167 -8.25 -5.08 1.41
CA ARG A 167 -8.38 -6.32 2.20
C ARG A 167 -7.17 -7.23 2.01
N VAL A 168 -6.76 -7.49 0.77
CA VAL A 168 -5.56 -8.29 0.48
C VAL A 168 -4.30 -7.67 1.10
N TYR A 169 -4.20 -6.33 1.08
CA TYR A 169 -3.11 -5.64 1.74
C TYR A 169 -3.13 -5.78 3.27
N ASN A 170 -4.30 -5.65 3.90
CA ASN A 170 -4.45 -5.85 5.34
C ASN A 170 -4.09 -7.29 5.74
N ASP A 171 -4.52 -8.29 4.97
CA ASP A 171 -4.16 -9.69 5.20
C ASP A 171 -2.64 -9.90 5.06
N TYR A 172 -2.02 -9.26 4.07
CA TYR A 172 -0.57 -9.28 3.91
C TYR A 172 0.15 -8.64 5.12
N ILE A 173 -0.30 -7.48 5.61
CA ILE A 173 0.30 -6.85 6.80
C ILE A 173 0.10 -7.70 8.06
N SER A 174 -1.10 -8.26 8.25
CA SER A 174 -1.38 -9.19 9.35
C SER A 174 -0.43 -10.39 9.31
N SER A 175 -0.21 -10.98 8.13
CA SER A 175 0.74 -12.09 7.97
C SER A 175 2.19 -11.71 8.34
N LEU A 176 2.60 -10.46 8.08
CA LEU A 176 3.92 -9.96 8.46
C LEU A 176 4.05 -9.72 9.97
N GLN A 177 3.00 -9.18 10.60
CA GLN A 177 2.94 -9.01 12.05
C GLN A 177 3.05 -10.36 12.76
N GLU A 178 2.29 -11.34 12.29
CA GLU A 178 2.29 -12.70 12.81
C GLU A 178 3.63 -13.42 12.60
N SER A 179 4.21 -13.31 11.40
CA SER A 179 5.44 -14.06 11.08
C SER A 179 6.70 -13.44 11.69
N PHE A 180 6.77 -12.10 11.78
CA PHE A 180 8.00 -11.38 12.10
C PHE A 180 7.92 -10.49 13.33
N MET A 181 6.75 -10.14 13.85
CA MET A 181 6.65 -9.32 15.07
C MET A 181 6.23 -10.15 16.27
N ARG A 182 5.33 -11.13 16.07
CA ARG A 182 4.86 -11.98 17.15
C ARG A 182 5.99 -12.66 17.93
N PRO A 183 6.93 -13.40 17.31
CA PRO A 183 7.91 -14.14 18.08
C PRO A 183 8.82 -13.22 18.91
N GLN A 184 9.12 -12.02 18.42
CA GLN A 184 9.95 -11.03 19.10
C GLN A 184 9.19 -10.39 20.26
N LEU A 185 7.90 -10.06 20.05
CA LEU A 185 7.05 -9.52 21.11
C LEU A 185 6.79 -10.56 22.21
N GLU A 186 6.61 -11.83 21.85
CA GLU A 186 6.48 -12.93 22.83
C GLU A 186 7.73 -13.07 23.70
N VAL A 187 8.93 -13.00 23.10
CA VAL A 187 10.18 -13.04 23.88
C VAL A 187 10.26 -11.83 24.82
N ILE A 188 9.94 -10.63 24.35
CA ILE A 188 9.94 -9.42 25.19
C ILE A 188 8.90 -9.55 26.31
N LEU A 189 7.70 -10.03 26.01
CA LEU A 189 6.62 -10.22 26.98
C LEU A 189 7.05 -11.22 28.07
N ASN A 190 7.61 -12.37 27.67
CA ASN A 190 8.09 -13.39 28.61
C ASN A 190 9.22 -12.86 29.51
N LEU A 191 10.13 -12.05 28.96
CA LEU A 191 11.19 -11.40 29.75
C LEU A 191 10.61 -10.41 30.77
N VAL A 192 9.61 -9.61 30.37
CA VAL A 192 8.92 -8.67 31.27
C VAL A 192 8.15 -9.41 32.36
N GLN A 193 7.48 -10.51 32.02
CA GLN A 193 6.78 -11.35 32.99
C GLN A 193 7.75 -11.97 34.01
N LEU A 194 8.89 -12.48 33.55
CA LEU A 194 9.93 -13.00 34.44
C LEU A 194 10.50 -11.94 35.41
N ASP A 195 10.65 -10.70 34.95
CA ASP A 195 11.12 -9.60 35.80
C ASP A 195 10.08 -9.16 36.85
N LEU A 196 8.80 -9.08 36.46
CA LEU A 196 7.72 -8.59 37.31
C LEU A 196 7.13 -9.65 38.24
N PHE A 197 6.90 -10.86 37.74
CA PHE A 197 6.17 -11.93 38.42
C PHE A 197 7.08 -13.09 38.85
N GLY A 198 8.28 -13.20 38.28
CA GLY A 198 9.20 -14.31 38.55
C GLY A 198 8.82 -15.64 37.88
N GLU A 199 7.68 -15.68 37.19
CA GLU A 199 7.18 -16.81 36.42
C GLU A 199 6.53 -16.32 35.11
N ILE A 200 6.41 -17.21 34.13
CA ILE A 200 5.70 -16.94 32.88
C ILE A 200 4.28 -17.48 33.06
N ASP A 201 3.28 -16.60 32.98
CA ASP A 201 1.87 -16.97 33.03
C ASP A 201 1.34 -17.16 31.60
N GLU A 202 1.00 -18.41 31.25
CA GLU A 202 0.47 -18.77 29.93
C GLU A 202 -0.89 -18.12 29.63
N ASN A 203 -1.58 -17.56 30.63
CA ASN A 203 -2.85 -16.85 30.43
C ASN A 203 -2.67 -15.42 29.92
N ILE A 204 -1.46 -14.85 30.00
CA ILE A 204 -1.18 -13.49 29.54
C ILE A 204 -0.64 -13.56 28.11
N PHE A 205 -1.53 -13.33 27.14
CA PHE A 205 -1.20 -13.24 25.72
C PHE A 205 -1.60 -11.89 25.15
N PHE A 206 -1.04 -11.58 23.97
CA PHE A 206 -1.44 -10.40 23.20
C PHE A 206 -1.99 -10.84 21.83
N GLU A 207 -2.96 -10.07 21.35
CA GLU A 207 -3.51 -10.18 20.01
C GLU A 207 -3.31 -8.86 19.28
N PHE A 208 -3.00 -8.94 17.99
CA PHE A 208 -2.96 -7.74 17.16
C PHE A 208 -4.37 -7.25 16.90
N ALA A 209 -4.56 -5.93 16.97
CA ALA A 209 -5.82 -5.31 16.60
C ALA A 209 -6.15 -5.60 15.12
N SER A 210 -7.41 -5.90 14.84
CA SER A 210 -7.87 -6.13 13.47
C SER A 210 -7.58 -4.90 12.60
N LEU A 211 -6.87 -5.13 11.49
CA LEU A 211 -6.58 -4.10 10.49
C LEU A 211 -7.79 -3.84 9.57
N HIS A 212 -8.76 -4.75 9.55
CA HIS A 212 -9.96 -4.60 8.75
C HIS A 212 -10.98 -3.75 9.51
N GLN A 213 -11.13 -2.51 9.07
CA GLN A 213 -12.22 -1.64 9.54
C GLN A 213 -13.46 -1.95 8.70
N LEU A 214 -14.53 -2.38 9.38
CA LEU A 214 -15.83 -2.53 8.76
C LEU A 214 -16.40 -1.12 8.52
N ASN A 215 -16.98 -0.91 7.35
CA ASN A 215 -17.78 0.29 7.11
C ASN A 215 -19.06 0.25 7.95
N ASP A 216 -19.69 1.39 8.23
CA ASP A 216 -20.88 1.48 9.10
C ASP A 216 -22.01 0.52 8.68
N GLU A 217 -22.22 0.35 7.37
CA GLU A 217 -23.21 -0.60 6.82
C GLU A 217 -22.85 -2.06 7.07
N GLN A 218 -21.56 -2.40 6.96
CA GLN A 218 -21.06 -3.75 7.22
C GLN A 218 -21.12 -4.04 8.72
N GLN A 219 -20.80 -3.05 9.56
CA GLN A 219 -20.92 -3.16 11.01
C GLN A 219 -22.39 -3.34 11.43
N ALA A 220 -23.32 -2.58 10.85
CA ALA A 220 -24.75 -2.75 11.08
C ALA A 220 -25.24 -4.15 10.68
N THR A 221 -24.74 -4.68 9.56
CA THR A 221 -25.05 -6.05 9.12
C THR A 221 -24.51 -7.09 10.10
N VAL A 222 -23.27 -6.95 10.56
CA VAL A 222 -22.67 -7.83 11.57
C VAL A 222 -23.46 -7.77 12.88
N ASN A 223 -23.84 -6.58 13.34
CA ASN A 223 -24.63 -6.40 14.55
C ASN A 223 -26.01 -7.07 14.42
N LYS A 224 -26.66 -6.96 13.26
CA LYS A 224 -27.91 -7.66 12.96
C LYS A 224 -27.74 -9.18 13.01
N THR A 225 -26.70 -9.72 12.36
CA THR A 225 -26.42 -11.17 12.38
C THR A 225 -26.09 -11.66 13.79
N LYS A 226 -25.35 -10.89 14.59
CA LYS A 226 -25.09 -11.19 16.01
C LYS A 226 -26.40 -11.23 16.81
N ALA A 227 -27.29 -10.27 16.60
CA ALA A 227 -28.60 -10.23 17.27
C ALA A 227 -29.50 -11.41 16.88
N GLU A 228 -29.55 -11.77 15.59
CA GLU A 228 -30.26 -12.96 15.10
C GLU A 228 -29.69 -14.25 15.70
N ALA A 229 -28.36 -14.38 15.76
CA ALA A 229 -27.70 -15.53 16.39
C ALA A 229 -28.03 -15.63 17.89
N ALA A 230 -28.01 -14.50 18.61
CA ALA A 230 -28.40 -14.45 20.02
C ALA A 230 -29.86 -14.87 20.23
N GLN A 231 -30.79 -14.40 19.37
CA GLN A 231 -32.20 -14.82 19.41
C GLN A 231 -32.37 -16.32 19.17
N ILE A 232 -31.61 -16.90 18.25
CA ILE A 232 -31.62 -18.35 17.99
C ILE A 232 -31.10 -19.12 19.21
N LEU A 233 -30.02 -18.66 19.84
CA LEU A 233 -29.44 -19.33 21.02
C LEU A 233 -30.36 -19.27 22.24
N ILE A 234 -31.03 -18.13 22.47
CA ILE A 234 -32.04 -17.96 23.52
C ILE A 234 -33.26 -18.85 23.24
N SER A 235 -33.79 -18.82 22.02
CA SER A 235 -34.96 -19.65 21.66
C SER A 235 -34.66 -21.15 21.68
N SER A 236 -33.41 -21.54 21.42
CA SER A 236 -32.94 -22.93 21.53
C SER A 236 -32.62 -23.36 22.97
N GLY A 237 -32.69 -22.44 23.95
CA GLY A 237 -32.43 -22.72 25.36
C GLY A 237 -30.96 -23.04 25.68
N VAL A 238 -30.02 -22.70 24.79
CA VAL A 238 -28.58 -22.95 24.97
C VAL A 238 -27.95 -21.88 25.87
N ILE A 239 -28.45 -20.64 25.80
CA ILE A 239 -27.94 -19.47 26.52
C ILE A 239 -29.12 -18.71 27.15
N GLY A 240 -28.96 -18.24 28.38
CA GLY A 240 -29.95 -17.41 29.06
C GLY A 240 -29.99 -15.97 28.54
N GLN A 241 -31.11 -15.25 28.70
CA GLN A 241 -31.19 -13.83 28.33
C GLN A 241 -30.17 -12.97 29.09
N ASP A 242 -29.87 -13.33 30.34
CA ASP A 242 -28.93 -12.61 31.20
C ASP A 242 -27.47 -12.74 30.73
N GLU A 243 -27.08 -13.89 30.16
CA GLU A 243 -25.74 -14.15 29.64
C GLU A 243 -25.48 -13.35 28.35
N VAL A 244 -26.50 -13.23 27.49
CA VAL A 244 -26.44 -12.37 26.30
C VAL A 244 -26.33 -10.90 26.71
N ARG A 245 -27.03 -10.47 27.76
CA ARG A 245 -26.96 -9.11 28.30
C ARG A 245 -25.58 -8.78 28.86
N ASP A 246 -24.97 -9.70 29.61
CA ASP A 246 -23.61 -9.55 30.13
C ASP A 246 -22.58 -9.46 28.99
N THR A 247 -22.78 -10.26 27.93
CA THR A 247 -21.93 -10.22 26.73
C THR A 247 -22.05 -8.87 25.99
N LEU A 248 -23.28 -8.36 25.81
CA LEU A 248 -23.53 -7.06 25.16
C LEU A 248 -23.01 -5.89 25.99
N SER A 249 -23.04 -5.98 27.32
CA SER A 249 -22.49 -4.96 28.23
C SER A 249 -20.97 -4.85 28.15
N LYS A 250 -20.29 -5.98 27.94
CA LYS A 250 -18.83 -6.08 27.83
C LYS A 250 -18.28 -5.77 26.44
N ASP A 251 -19.13 -5.72 25.42
CA ASP A 251 -18.72 -5.37 24.05
C ASP A 251 -18.44 -3.86 23.96
N GLU A 252 -17.16 -3.48 24.09
CA GLU A 252 -16.71 -2.08 24.07
C GLU A 252 -17.04 -1.36 22.76
N SER A 253 -17.20 -2.11 21.67
CA SER A 253 -17.56 -1.59 20.34
C SER A 253 -19.07 -1.58 20.06
N GLY A 254 -19.88 -2.08 20.98
CA GLY A 254 -21.33 -2.20 20.83
C GLY A 254 -22.09 -0.97 21.33
N ASP A 255 -23.24 -0.69 20.70
CA ASP A 255 -24.16 0.39 21.13
C ASP A 255 -24.71 0.19 22.57
N TYR A 256 -24.56 -1.01 23.12
CA TYR A 256 -25.01 -1.41 24.45
C TYR A 256 -23.85 -1.57 25.46
N SER A 257 -22.66 -1.10 25.13
CA SER A 257 -21.50 -1.08 26.03
C SER A 257 -21.86 -0.37 27.34
N GLY A 258 -21.60 -1.03 28.48
CA GLY A 258 -21.82 -0.45 29.81
C GLY A 258 -23.27 -0.46 30.31
N ILE A 259 -24.20 -1.20 29.68
CA ILE A 259 -25.53 -1.42 30.28
C ILE A 259 -25.40 -2.14 31.63
N ASP A 260 -26.11 -1.66 32.64
CA ASP A 260 -26.16 -2.29 33.95
C ASP A 260 -26.86 -3.66 33.85
N LYS A 261 -26.12 -4.73 34.14
CA LYS A 261 -26.58 -6.12 34.04
C LYS A 261 -27.76 -6.40 34.99
N ASP A 262 -27.83 -5.69 36.13
CA ASP A 262 -28.78 -5.99 37.20
C ASP A 262 -30.10 -5.20 37.08
N LYS A 263 -30.17 -4.23 36.15
CA LYS A 263 -31.42 -3.49 35.84
C LYS A 263 -32.16 -4.15 34.68
N LEU A 264 -32.86 -5.24 34.97
CA LEU A 264 -33.86 -5.78 34.05
C LEU A 264 -34.96 -4.73 33.80
N PRO A 265 -35.40 -4.51 32.55
CA PRO A 265 -36.66 -3.81 32.30
C PRO A 265 -37.77 -4.55 33.04
N ASP A 266 -38.63 -3.83 33.76
CA ASP A 266 -39.79 -4.45 34.40
C ASP A 266 -40.55 -5.26 33.34
N PRO A 267 -40.93 -6.53 33.62
CA PRO A 267 -41.76 -7.28 32.71
C PRO A 267 -43.00 -6.44 32.42
N MET A 268 -43.26 -6.18 31.14
CA MET A 268 -44.49 -5.51 30.73
C MET A 268 -45.65 -6.35 31.26
N ASP A 269 -46.31 -5.87 32.33
CA ASP A 269 -47.61 -6.35 32.77
C ASP A 269 -48.60 -6.04 31.64
N LEU A 270 -48.73 -6.98 30.70
CA LEU A 270 -49.83 -7.01 29.74
C LEU A 270 -51.07 -7.45 30.50
N ASP A 271 -51.62 -6.52 31.28
CA ASP A 271 -52.96 -6.65 31.85
C ASP A 271 -53.96 -6.64 30.68
N TYR A 272 -54.25 -7.83 30.16
CA TYR A 272 -55.45 -8.07 29.38
C TYR A 272 -56.65 -7.90 30.31
N GLU A 273 -57.13 -6.67 30.49
CA GLU A 273 -58.46 -6.41 31.05
C GLU A 273 -59.51 -6.92 30.07
N GLY A 274 -59.86 -8.19 30.23
CA GLY A 274 -61.09 -8.76 29.68
C GLY A 274 -62.29 -8.09 30.32
N ASN A 275 -62.94 -7.19 29.59
CA ASN A 275 -64.21 -6.58 29.95
C ASN A 275 -65.29 -7.67 30.15
N GLN A 276 -65.50 -8.13 31.39
CA GLN A 276 -66.72 -8.81 31.78
C GLN A 276 -67.74 -7.76 32.23
N GLU A 277 -68.49 -7.20 31.28
CA GLU A 277 -69.72 -6.48 31.59
C GLU A 277 -70.74 -7.49 32.15
N THR A 278 -70.94 -7.45 33.46
CA THR A 278 -72.11 -8.03 34.11
C THR A 278 -73.35 -7.23 33.68
N VAL A 279 -74.07 -7.75 32.70
CA VAL A 279 -75.42 -7.27 32.34
C VAL A 279 -76.39 -7.73 33.43
N ASN A 280 -76.64 -6.87 34.42
CA ASN A 280 -77.76 -7.05 35.33
C ASN A 280 -79.05 -6.62 34.63
N ALA A 281 -79.96 -7.60 34.45
CA ALA A 281 -81.31 -7.40 33.95
C ALA A 281 -82.17 -6.63 34.96
N ALA A 282 -82.91 -5.65 34.44
CA ALA A 282 -84.15 -5.13 34.98
C ALA A 282 -85.21 -5.16 33.86
#